data_AF-A0A0S2DRT7-F1
#
_entry.id   AF-A0A0S2DRT7-F1
#
_cell.length_a   1.000
_cell.length_b   1.000
_cell.length_c   1.000
_cell.angle_alpha   90.00
_cell.angle_beta   90.00
_cell.angle_gamma   90.00
#
_symmetry.space_group_name_H-M   'P 1'
#
loop_
_entity.id
_entity.type
_entity.pdbx_description
1 polymer ?
#
loop_
_entity_poly.entity_id
_entity_poly.type
_entity_poly.pdbx_seq_one_letter_code
_entity_poly.pdbx_strand_id
1 'polypeptide(L)' 'MKRPVRSILLIAASLSALAFGASVARPPPTGSGWIEYKYYDSSNNLVGARLIDCTGIVSTFGVSQGRVEVEQGPCF' A
#
# COMPACT_ATOMS: atom_id res chain seq x y z
N MET A 1 -13.53 -45.38 -5.62
CA MET A 1 -12.87 -44.25 -4.94
C MET A 1 -13.32 -42.94 -5.59
N LYS A 2 -14.24 -42.18 -4.98
CA LYS A 2 -14.70 -40.85 -5.46
C LYS A 2 -14.59 -39.85 -4.30
N ARG A 3 -13.38 -39.35 -4.03
CA ARG A 3 -13.11 -38.36 -2.97
C ARG A 3 -12.30 -37.09 -3.38
N PRO A 4 -11.74 -36.92 -4.60
CA PRO A 4 -10.85 -35.78 -4.85
C PRO A 4 -11.58 -34.43 -4.98
N VAL A 5 -12.81 -34.43 -5.50
CA VAL A 5 -13.54 -33.19 -5.84
C VAL A 5 -13.89 -32.35 -4.61
N ARG A 6 -14.23 -32.99 -3.48
CA ARG A 6 -14.62 -32.30 -2.25
C ARG A 6 -13.43 -31.57 -1.61
N SER A 7 -12.25 -32.18 -1.65
CA SER A 7 -11.02 -31.55 -1.15
C SER A 7 -10.59 -30.36 -2.00
N ILE A 8 -10.72 -30.48 -3.33
CA ILE A 8 -10.40 -29.39 -4.26
C ILE A 8 -11.33 -28.18 -4.04
N LEU A 9 -12.63 -28.42 -3.88
CA LEU A 9 -13.61 -27.36 -3.60
C LEU A 9 -13.36 -26.65 -2.27
N LEU A 10 -12.97 -27.38 -1.22
CA LEU A 10 -12.64 -26.80 0.09
C LEU A 10 -11.39 -25.92 0.02
N ILE A 11 -10.36 -26.38 -0.70
CA ILE A 11 -9.12 -25.60 -0.89
C ILE A 11 -9.42 -24.32 -1.69
N ALA A 12 -10.18 -24.42 -2.78
CA ALA A 12 -10.55 -23.25 -3.59
C ALA A 12 -11.33 -22.22 -2.76
N ALA A 13 -12.31 -22.65 -1.96
CA ALA A 13 -13.07 -21.76 -1.09
C ALA A 13 -12.18 -21.05 -0.05
N SER A 14 -11.22 -21.76 0.55
CA SER A 14 -10.27 -21.14 1.49
C SER A 14 -9.33 -20.12 0.84
N LEU A 15 -8.89 -20.37 -0.40
CA LEU A 15 -8.06 -19.43 -1.16
C LEU A 15 -8.83 -18.18 -1.57
N SER A 16 -10.11 -18.33 -1.95
CA SER A 16 -10.97 -17.18 -2.26
C SER A 16 -11.23 -16.30 -1.04
N ALA A 17 -11.39 -16.88 0.16
CA ALA A 17 -11.58 -16.11 1.39
C ALA A 17 -10.35 -15.24 1.76
N LEU A 18 -9.14 -15.69 1.45
CA LEU A 18 -7.90 -14.92 1.66
C LEU A 18 -7.75 -13.76 0.68
N ALA A 19 -8.39 -13.82 -0.49
CA ALA A 19 -8.31 -12.77 -1.51
C ALA A 19 -9.15 -11.52 -1.18
N PHE A 20 -10.21 -11.65 -0.36
CA PHE A 20 -11.06 -10.52 0.05
C PHE A 20 -10.38 -9.54 1.04
N GLY A 21 -9.18 -9.86 1.54
CA GLY A 21 -8.37 -8.97 2.38
C GLY A 21 -7.20 -8.30 1.65
N ALA A 22 -6.93 -8.68 0.39
CA ALA A 22 -5.80 -8.17 -0.38
C ALA A 22 -6.16 -6.96 -1.26
N SER A 23 -7.23 -6.24 -0.93
CA SER A 23 -7.36 -4.88 -1.46
C SER A 23 -6.15 -4.10 -0.93
N VAL A 24 -5.25 -3.68 -1.82
CA VAL A 24 -4.29 -2.63 -1.51
C VAL A 24 -5.08 -1.51 -0.85
N ALA A 25 -4.95 -1.40 0.48
CA ALA A 25 -5.63 -0.38 1.23
C ALA A 25 -5.08 0.94 0.69
N ARG A 26 -5.83 1.54 -0.24
CA ARG A 26 -5.57 2.91 -0.65
C ARG A 26 -5.58 3.68 0.66
N PRO A 27 -4.47 4.33 1.03
CA PRO A 27 -4.47 5.16 2.22
C PRO A 27 -5.70 6.07 2.11
N PRO A 28 -6.52 6.18 3.17
CA PRO A 28 -7.77 6.92 3.10
C PRO A 28 -7.46 8.29 2.52
N PRO A 29 -8.27 8.81 1.57
CA PRO A 29 -8.05 10.14 1.02
C PRO A 29 -7.97 11.10 2.20
N THR A 30 -6.76 11.61 2.45
CA THR A 30 -6.52 12.61 3.48
C THR A 30 -7.30 13.82 3.03
N GLY A 31 -8.45 14.06 3.69
CA GLY A 31 -9.44 15.04 3.27
C GLY A 31 -8.77 16.32 2.76
N SER A 32 -9.03 16.63 1.49
CA SER A 32 -8.60 17.87 0.80
C SER A 32 -7.10 18.16 0.67
N GLY A 33 -6.18 17.21 0.90
CA GLY A 33 -4.74 17.47 0.87
C GLY A 33 -3.89 16.41 0.20
N TRP A 34 -2.69 16.80 -0.24
CA TRP A 34 -1.62 15.88 -0.61
C TRP A 34 -0.74 15.59 0.62
N ILE A 35 -0.09 14.42 0.61
CA ILE A 35 0.87 14.03 1.64
C ILE A 35 2.05 13.30 1.00
N GLU A 36 3.26 13.70 1.35
CA GLU A 36 4.52 13.12 0.89
C GLU A 36 5.31 12.57 2.08
N TYR A 37 5.74 11.32 1.97
CA TYR A 37 6.65 10.66 2.90
C TYR A 37 8.02 10.58 2.23
N LYS A 38 9.05 11.20 2.80
CA LYS A 38 10.44 11.15 2.33
C LYS A 38 11.26 10.24 3.22
N TYR A 39 11.98 9.29 2.63
CA TYR A 39 12.80 8.30 3.33
C TYR A 39 14.27 8.63 3.16
N TYR A 40 14.99 8.71 4.28
CA TYR A 40 16.41 9.04 4.34
C TYR A 40 17.22 7.89 4.94
N ASP A 41 18.45 7.71 4.41
CA ASP A 41 19.43 6.79 4.98
C ASP A 41 20.10 7.35 6.24
N SER A 42 21.03 6.60 6.83
CA SER A 42 21.80 7.00 8.02
C SER A 42 22.69 8.23 7.80
N SER A 43 22.95 8.60 6.55
CA SER A 43 23.77 9.74 6.15
C SER A 43 22.91 10.96 5.75
N ASN A 44 21.59 10.90 5.96
CA ASN A 44 20.60 11.91 5.55
C ASN A 44 20.48 12.11 4.02
N ASN A 45 20.82 11.10 3.21
CA ASN A 45 20.52 11.14 1.78
C ASN A 45 19.09 10.67 1.54
N LEU A 46 18.39 11.32 0.62
CA LEU A 46 17.05 10.90 0.17
C LEU A 46 17.18 9.59 -0.63
N VAL A 47 16.58 8.52 -0.11
CA VAL A 47 16.65 7.16 -0.70
C VAL A 47 15.30 6.64 -1.18
N GLY A 48 14.22 7.35 -0.86
CA GLY A 48 12.90 7.06 -1.43
C GLY A 48 11.86 8.11 -1.05
N ALA A 49 10.71 8.07 -1.72
CA ALA A 49 9.53 8.79 -1.28
C ALA A 49 8.23 8.10 -1.68
N ARG A 50 7.15 8.48 -1.00
CA ARG A 50 5.77 8.12 -1.31
C ARG A 50 4.93 9.38 -1.28
N LEU A 51 4.40 9.78 -2.43
CA LEU A 51 3.42 10.86 -2.56
C LEU A 51 2.03 10.25 -2.69
N ILE A 52 1.07 10.77 -1.93
CA ILE A 52 -0.36 10.58 -2.12
C ILE A 52 -0.89 11.93 -2.56
N ASP A 53 -1.34 12.03 -3.80
CA ASP A 53 -1.81 13.29 -4.34
C ASP A 53 -3.26 13.59 -3.95
N CYS A 54 -3.74 14.75 -4.38
CA CYS A 54 -5.09 15.24 -4.16
C CYS A 54 -6.22 14.35 -4.70
N THR A 55 -5.90 13.47 -5.65
CA THR A 55 -6.84 12.53 -6.26
C THR A 55 -6.76 11.14 -5.59
N GLY A 56 -5.85 10.96 -4.64
CA GLY A 56 -5.56 9.69 -3.99
C GLY A 56 -4.67 8.77 -4.83
N ILE A 57 -4.05 9.25 -5.91
CA ILE A 57 -3.04 8.50 -6.65
C ILE A 57 -1.78 8.46 -5.79
N VAL A 58 -1.21 7.26 -5.70
CA VAL A 58 0.01 7.00 -4.94
C VAL A 58 1.17 6.84 -5.92
N SER A 59 2.18 7.67 -5.76
CA SER A 59 3.44 7.61 -6.49
C SER A 59 4.57 7.26 -5.53
N THR A 60 5.38 6.26 -5.87
CA THR A 60 6.50 5.81 -5.02
C THR A 60 7.79 5.69 -5.81
N PHE A 61 8.90 6.08 -5.20
CA PHE A 61 10.24 5.79 -5.72
C PHE A 61 11.17 5.33 -4.61
N GLY A 62 12.19 4.55 -4.97
CA GLY A 62 13.24 4.14 -4.05
C GLY A 62 12.78 3.19 -2.95
N VAL A 63 13.40 3.29 -1.77
CA VAL A 63 13.10 2.45 -0.60
C VAL A 63 12.03 3.09 0.30
N SER A 64 11.27 2.26 0.98
CA SER A 64 10.22 2.66 1.93
C SER A 64 10.64 2.43 3.40
N GLN A 65 11.94 2.53 3.67
CA GLN A 65 12.55 2.26 4.98
C GLN A 65 13.60 3.32 5.30
N GLY A 66 13.83 3.57 6.60
CA GLY A 66 14.78 4.57 7.08
C GLY A 66 14.11 5.65 7.93
N ARG A 67 14.80 6.79 8.10
CA ARG A 67 14.23 7.97 8.77
C ARG A 67 13.17 8.58 7.84
N VAL A 68 12.00 8.89 8.39
CA VAL A 68 10.87 9.42 7.61
C VAL A 68 10.64 10.90 7.94
N GLU A 69 10.54 11.73 6.91
CA GLU A 69 9.96 13.07 7.00
C GLU A 69 8.61 13.07 6.29
N VAL A 70 7.64 13.78 6.87
CA VAL A 70 6.29 13.86 6.31
C VAL A 70 5.99 15.32 6.00
N GLU A 71 5.64 15.57 4.75
CA GLU A 71 5.15 16.86 4.27
C GLU A 71 3.70 16.71 3.81
N GLN A 72 2.88 17.72 4.06
CA GLN A 72 1.48 17.71 3.66
C GLN A 72 1.02 19.12 3.32
N GLY A 73 0.07 19.23 2.40
CA GLY A 73 -0.47 20.52 1.97
C GLY A 73 -1.89 20.41 1.41
N PRO A 74 -2.58 21.54 1.25
CA PRO A 74 -3.92 21.57 0.68
C PRO A 74 -3.92 21.30 -0.83
N CYS A 75 -5.05 20.84 -1.33
CA CYS A 75 -5.38 20.72 -2.74
C CYS A 75 -6.18 21.95 -3.17
N PHE A 76 -5.62 22.77 -4.06
CA PHE A 76 -6.25 23.96 -4.62
C PHE A 76 -6.96 23.66 -5.93
#